data_AF-A0A0A1UT42-F1
#
_entry.id   AF-A0A0A1UT42-F1
#
_cell.length_a   1.000
_cell.length_b   1.000
_cell.length_c   1.000
_cell.angle_alpha   90.00
_cell.angle_beta   90.00
_cell.angle_gamma   90.00
#
_symmetry.space_group_name_H-M   'P 1'
#
loop_
_entity.id
_entity.type
_entity.pdbx_description
1 polymer ?
#
loop_
_entity_poly.entity_id
_entity_poly.type
_entity_poly.pdbx_seq_one_letter_code
_entity_poly.pdbx_strand_id
1 'polypeptide(L)'
;MMLPKAAWLLTCWLWHTAVEATPTTTPRPLPTFPVSMAEHGEVFLVIPEGPRALGTPGYFRSQGGISEGSLPAPDAETAAEWQRLRNIRPDDSEDSIDFEDLSLVLMSLLPDEAAARRQAWMMLDQRRQPAQAERVWIFRIATGPNVWLGEWQDILGNPMSMSRALGGLPWSQIINFTELDGSNADVRNLFETLTERDPVVPPVVATMELSWMNNDDYDAAWQNYGSVRGIPHRVFDAPEGMTRMEMARDLMALVTSSRVVPDAQRRQELRELLDWDIDAEPGRDFPLLRHGQPTTLEAAALSRIPWGQVQIPANIQLALASGLITVGQCGTALRQIRDAVNKGPKGKRGVVW
;
A
#
# COMPACT_ATOMS: atom_id res chain seq x y z
N MET A 1 -47.86 -21.15 26.86
CA MET A 1 -47.74 -21.54 25.44
C MET A 1 -46.27 -21.47 25.06
N MET A 2 -45.62 -22.63 24.90
CA MET A 2 -44.24 -22.70 24.42
C MET A 2 -44.28 -22.74 22.89
N LEU A 3 -43.83 -21.68 22.23
CA LEU A 3 -43.51 -21.77 20.80
C LEU A 3 -42.36 -22.77 20.63
N PRO A 4 -42.49 -23.79 19.76
CA PRO A 4 -41.44 -24.78 19.57
C PRO A 4 -40.19 -24.12 18.97
N LYS A 5 -39.01 -24.43 19.51
CA LYS A 5 -37.70 -23.95 19.03
C LYS A 5 -37.49 -24.10 17.50
N ALA A 6 -38.22 -25.03 16.86
CA ALA A 6 -38.24 -25.21 15.42
C ALA A 6 -38.79 -23.99 14.64
N ALA A 7 -39.73 -23.25 15.21
CA ALA A 7 -40.29 -22.04 14.57
C ALA A 7 -39.24 -20.92 14.46
N TRP A 8 -38.35 -20.80 15.46
CA TRP A 8 -37.27 -19.80 15.48
C TRP A 8 -36.21 -20.09 14.42
N LEU A 9 -35.82 -21.35 14.25
CA LEU A 9 -34.84 -21.75 13.23
C LEU A 9 -35.38 -21.53 11.80
N LEU A 10 -36.66 -21.83 11.56
CA LEU A 10 -37.32 -21.58 10.28
C LEU A 10 -37.45 -20.10 9.97
N THR A 11 -37.75 -19.25 10.96
CA THR A 11 -37.76 -17.80 10.75
C THR A 11 -36.37 -17.23 10.48
N CYS A 12 -35.31 -17.72 11.14
CA CYS A 12 -33.94 -17.30 10.83
C CYS A 12 -33.51 -17.74 9.42
N TRP A 13 -33.89 -18.95 8.99
CA TRP A 13 -33.60 -19.44 7.64
C TRP A 13 -34.36 -18.66 6.57
N LEU A 14 -35.64 -18.38 6.78
CA LEU A 14 -36.46 -17.58 5.86
C LEU A 14 -36.00 -16.11 5.81
N TRP A 15 -35.47 -15.57 6.91
CA TRP A 15 -34.88 -14.22 6.92
C TRP A 15 -33.56 -14.18 6.12
N HIS A 16 -32.72 -15.22 6.23
CA HIS A 16 -31.54 -15.33 5.37
C HIS A 16 -31.88 -15.49 3.88
N THR A 17 -32.98 -16.17 3.53
CA THR A 17 -33.41 -16.27 2.11
C THR A 17 -34.18 -15.04 1.62
N ALA A 18 -34.84 -14.28 2.50
CA ALA A 18 -35.59 -13.07 2.13
C ALA A 18 -34.72 -11.81 2.06
N VAL A 19 -33.50 -11.85 2.59
CA VAL A 19 -32.48 -10.79 2.49
C VAL A 19 -31.57 -10.98 1.27
N GLU A 20 -31.89 -11.92 0.36
CA GLU A 20 -31.59 -11.74 -1.07
C GLU A 20 -32.55 -10.67 -1.65
N ALA A 21 -32.54 -9.48 -1.05
CA ALA A 21 -33.14 -8.31 -1.64
C ALA A 21 -32.34 -8.04 -2.92
N THR A 22 -32.95 -8.30 -4.07
CA THR A 22 -32.46 -7.83 -5.36
C THR A 22 -32.07 -6.36 -5.22
N PRO A 23 -30.79 -6.00 -5.36
CA PRO A 23 -30.37 -4.61 -5.26
C PRO A 23 -31.15 -3.80 -6.30
N THR A 24 -31.95 -2.84 -5.82
CA THR A 24 -32.88 -2.05 -6.64
C THR A 24 -32.17 -1.11 -7.62
N THR A 25 -30.86 -0.99 -7.50
CA THR A 25 -29.99 -0.33 -8.49
C THR A 25 -29.42 -1.40 -9.40
N THR A 26 -30.09 -1.67 -10.51
CA THR A 26 -29.48 -2.39 -11.64
C THR A 26 -28.17 -1.67 -11.96
N PRO A 27 -26.99 -2.31 -11.79
CA PRO A 27 -25.73 -1.67 -12.09
C PRO A 27 -25.78 -1.17 -13.53
N ARG A 28 -25.44 0.10 -13.76
CA ARG A 28 -25.34 0.60 -15.12
C ARG A 28 -24.33 -0.29 -15.84
N PRO A 29 -24.65 -0.83 -17.03
CA PRO A 29 -23.74 -1.74 -17.70
C PRO A 29 -22.44 -0.98 -18.01
N LEU A 30 -21.34 -1.40 -17.38
CA LEU A 30 -20.01 -0.93 -17.73
C LEU A 30 -19.76 -1.16 -19.22
N PRO A 31 -18.91 -0.33 -19.86
CA PRO A 31 -18.36 -0.64 -21.16
C PRO A 31 -17.82 -2.08 -21.14
N THR A 32 -18.05 -2.83 -22.21
CA THR A 32 -17.62 -4.23 -22.30
C THR A 32 -16.11 -4.30 -22.52
N PHE A 33 -15.34 -4.06 -21.46
CA PHE A 33 -13.90 -4.27 -21.47
C PHE A 33 -13.60 -5.76 -21.65
N PRO A 34 -12.63 -6.17 -22.48
CA PRO A 34 -12.20 -7.56 -22.62
C PRO A 34 -11.32 -7.96 -21.43
N VAL A 35 -11.86 -7.87 -20.21
CA VAL A 35 -11.11 -8.12 -18.98
C VAL A 35 -10.72 -9.58 -18.83
N SER A 36 -9.49 -9.80 -18.39
CA SER A 36 -8.97 -11.11 -18.01
C SER A 36 -8.01 -10.97 -16.85
N MET A 37 -7.88 -12.02 -16.04
CA MET A 37 -6.89 -12.09 -14.97
C MET A 37 -5.59 -12.68 -15.53
N ALA A 38 -4.48 -11.99 -15.32
CA ALA A 38 -3.14 -12.50 -15.60
C ALA A 38 -2.74 -13.57 -14.57
N GLU A 39 -1.61 -14.22 -14.82
CA GLU A 39 -0.95 -15.01 -13.78
C GLU A 39 -0.51 -14.14 -12.61
N HIS A 40 -0.38 -14.76 -11.44
CA HIS A 40 0.22 -14.13 -10.28
C HIS A 40 1.62 -13.61 -10.63
N GLY A 41 1.96 -12.47 -10.05
CA GLY A 41 3.25 -11.83 -10.23
C GLY A 41 3.48 -10.84 -9.11
N GLU A 42 4.48 -9.99 -9.32
CA GLU A 42 4.92 -9.05 -8.31
C GLU A 42 5.13 -7.68 -8.93
N VAL A 43 4.88 -6.66 -8.12
CA VAL A 43 5.05 -5.26 -8.48
C VAL A 43 5.70 -4.55 -7.31
N PHE A 44 6.27 -3.39 -7.58
CA PHE A 44 7.04 -2.64 -6.59
C PHE A 44 6.47 -1.25 -6.39
N LEU A 45 6.59 -0.75 -5.17
CA LEU A 45 6.21 0.61 -4.81
C LEU A 45 7.35 1.26 -4.05
N VAL A 46 7.60 2.53 -4.35
CA VAL A 46 8.70 3.31 -3.77
C VAL A 46 8.11 4.53 -3.09
N ILE A 47 8.36 4.68 -1.79
CA ILE A 47 7.77 5.73 -0.97
C ILE A 47 8.88 6.44 -0.18
N PRO A 48 9.07 7.75 -0.33
CA PRO A 48 9.98 8.49 0.53
C PRO A 48 9.44 8.55 1.95
N GLU A 49 10.30 8.36 2.94
CA GLU A 49 9.90 8.58 4.34
C GLU A 49 9.67 10.07 4.58
N GLY A 50 8.48 10.40 5.05
CA GLY A 50 8.07 11.74 5.44
C GLY A 50 8.24 12.02 6.93
N PRO A 51 7.86 13.23 7.38
CA PRO A 51 7.91 13.59 8.79
C PRO A 51 7.12 12.61 9.68
N ARG A 52 7.60 12.41 10.91
CA ARG A 52 6.93 11.57 11.93
C ARG A 52 6.72 10.11 11.50
N ALA A 53 7.63 9.55 10.70
CA ALA A 53 7.57 8.18 10.19
C ALA A 53 6.41 7.92 9.20
N LEU A 54 5.86 8.98 8.60
CA LEU A 54 4.91 8.83 7.50
C LEU A 54 5.60 8.12 6.32
N GLY A 55 4.93 7.15 5.70
CA GLY A 55 5.54 6.36 4.62
C GLY A 55 6.35 5.14 5.08
N THR A 56 6.52 4.94 6.40
CA THR A 56 7.18 3.73 6.92
C THR A 56 6.25 2.50 6.85
N PRO A 57 6.81 1.28 6.81
CA PRO A 57 6.04 0.03 6.91
C PRO A 57 5.08 0.00 8.11
N GLY A 58 5.55 0.41 9.29
CA GLY A 58 4.75 0.46 10.51
C GLY A 58 3.61 1.47 10.43
N TYR A 59 3.83 2.62 9.80
CA TYR A 59 2.76 3.56 9.50
C TYR A 59 1.67 2.90 8.64
N PHE A 60 2.03 2.31 7.50
CA PHE A 60 1.06 1.70 6.59
C PHE A 60 0.34 0.48 7.19
N ARG A 61 1.06 -0.36 7.94
CA ARG A 61 0.44 -1.46 8.70
C ARG A 61 -0.68 -0.95 9.61
N SER A 62 -0.47 0.18 10.28
CA SER A 62 -1.50 0.77 11.15
C SER A 62 -2.70 1.36 10.41
N GLN A 63 -2.52 1.74 9.15
CA GLN A 63 -3.60 2.14 8.25
C GLN A 63 -4.29 0.94 7.58
N GLY A 64 -3.83 -0.28 7.87
CA GLY A 64 -4.31 -1.51 7.22
C GLY A 64 -3.80 -1.72 5.80
N GLY A 65 -2.88 -0.86 5.33
CA GLY A 65 -2.29 -0.96 3.99
C GLY A 65 -1.70 0.36 3.50
N ILE A 66 -1.42 0.42 2.21
CA ILE A 66 -0.86 1.59 1.53
C ILE A 66 -1.92 2.21 0.63
N SER A 67 -2.18 3.51 0.78
CA SER A 67 -3.03 4.31 -0.09
C SER A 67 -2.44 5.71 -0.24
N GLU A 68 -2.72 6.37 -1.36
CA GLU A 68 -2.37 7.78 -1.58
C GLU A 68 -3.23 8.71 -0.70
N GLY A 69 -4.49 8.31 -0.43
CA GLY A 69 -5.30 8.94 0.59
C GLY A 69 -4.86 8.54 1.99
N SER A 70 -4.54 9.53 2.84
CA SER A 70 -4.42 9.28 4.27
C SER A 70 -5.81 8.95 4.81
N LEU A 71 -5.99 7.78 5.40
CA LEU A 71 -7.18 7.55 6.24
C LEU A 71 -7.07 8.53 7.42
N PRO A 72 -8.01 9.48 7.58
CA PRO A 72 -7.93 10.42 8.69
C PRO A 72 -8.02 9.66 10.02
N ALA A 73 -7.30 10.14 11.04
CA ALA A 73 -7.23 9.46 12.34
C ALA A 73 -8.64 9.31 12.94
N PRO A 74 -8.91 8.22 13.70
CA PRO A 74 -10.24 7.97 14.24
C PRO A 74 -10.59 8.88 15.43
N ASP A 75 -10.73 10.19 15.21
CA ASP A 75 -11.33 11.12 16.16
C ASP A 75 -12.76 11.53 15.75
N ALA A 76 -13.49 12.16 16.68
CA ALA A 76 -14.92 12.44 16.52
C ALA A 76 -15.25 13.48 15.44
N GLU A 77 -14.29 14.33 15.07
CA GLU A 77 -14.43 15.32 14.00
C GLU A 77 -14.37 14.65 12.62
N THR A 78 -13.60 13.55 12.54
CA THR A 78 -13.41 12.71 11.36
C THR A 78 -14.65 11.91 10.96
N ALA A 79 -15.54 11.58 11.89
CA ALA A 79 -16.84 10.99 11.56
C ALA A 79 -17.68 11.96 10.70
N ALA A 80 -17.61 13.26 10.93
CA ALA A 80 -18.31 14.27 10.15
C ALA A 80 -17.66 14.49 8.77
N GLU A 81 -16.32 14.41 8.66
CA GLU A 81 -15.59 14.44 7.38
C GLU A 81 -15.90 13.20 6.53
N TRP A 82 -15.89 12.00 7.13
CA TRP A 82 -16.34 10.77 6.47
C TRP A 82 -17.81 10.85 6.08
N GLN A 83 -18.67 11.40 6.95
CA GLN A 83 -20.08 11.64 6.61
C GLN A 83 -20.18 12.63 5.44
N ARG A 84 -19.32 13.66 5.37
CA ARG A 84 -19.30 14.66 4.30
C ARG A 84 -18.86 14.03 2.97
N LEU A 85 -17.79 13.25 2.95
CA LEU A 85 -17.31 12.51 1.77
C LEU A 85 -18.34 11.47 1.29
N ARG A 86 -18.99 10.75 2.23
CA ARG A 86 -20.12 9.85 1.92
C ARG A 86 -21.40 10.58 1.49
N ASN A 87 -21.56 11.84 1.89
CA ASN A 87 -22.71 12.68 1.56
C ASN A 87 -22.44 13.61 0.37
N ILE A 88 -21.34 13.44 -0.38
CA ILE A 88 -21.22 14.01 -1.72
C ILE A 88 -22.33 13.36 -2.54
N ARG A 89 -23.47 14.03 -2.60
CA ARG A 89 -24.60 13.58 -3.40
C ARG A 89 -24.22 13.74 -4.87
N PRO A 90 -24.62 12.81 -5.74
CA PRO A 90 -24.44 12.93 -7.19
C PRO A 90 -24.99 14.23 -7.80
N ASP A 91 -25.83 14.97 -7.07
CA ASP A 91 -26.52 16.17 -7.55
C ASP A 91 -25.78 17.49 -7.25
N ASP A 92 -24.70 17.49 -6.45
CA ASP A 92 -23.96 18.72 -6.12
C ASP A 92 -22.80 18.95 -7.11
N SER A 93 -23.14 19.59 -8.24
CA SER A 93 -22.29 20.16 -9.29
C SER A 93 -21.18 19.27 -9.89
N GLU A 94 -21.45 18.71 -11.06
CA GLU A 94 -20.55 17.93 -11.93
C GLU A 94 -19.25 18.65 -12.36
N ASP A 95 -19.11 19.95 -12.10
CA ASP A 95 -18.00 20.76 -12.64
C ASP A 95 -16.70 20.74 -11.80
N SER A 96 -16.64 20.06 -10.65
CA SER A 96 -15.41 20.11 -9.81
C SER A 96 -15.06 18.84 -9.04
N ILE A 97 -15.39 17.64 -9.53
CA ILE A 97 -14.67 16.44 -9.07
C ILE A 97 -13.29 16.47 -9.75
N ASP A 98 -12.41 17.28 -9.17
CA ASP A 98 -11.07 17.56 -9.65
C ASP A 98 -10.26 16.27 -9.78
N PHE A 99 -9.28 16.27 -10.69
CA PHE A 99 -8.33 15.17 -10.90
C PHE A 99 -7.61 14.75 -9.60
N GLU A 100 -7.59 15.63 -8.61
CA GLU A 100 -7.05 15.40 -7.26
C GLU A 100 -7.74 14.23 -6.55
N ASP A 101 -9.02 13.96 -6.79
CA ASP A 101 -9.73 12.84 -6.15
C ASP A 101 -9.32 11.46 -6.70
N LEU A 102 -8.85 11.39 -7.96
CA LEU A 102 -8.30 10.15 -8.54
C LEU A 102 -6.97 9.76 -7.93
N SER A 103 -6.19 10.75 -7.48
CA SER A 103 -4.88 10.50 -6.87
C SER A 103 -5.03 9.65 -5.61
N LEU A 104 -6.12 9.83 -4.85
CA LEU A 104 -6.46 9.06 -3.66
C LEU A 104 -6.81 7.59 -3.96
N VAL A 105 -7.24 7.32 -5.20
CA VAL A 105 -7.78 6.01 -5.63
C VAL A 105 -6.73 5.20 -6.40
N LEU A 106 -5.83 5.85 -7.12
CA LEU A 106 -4.88 5.19 -8.02
C LEU A 106 -3.44 5.32 -7.57
N MET A 107 -2.78 4.19 -7.42
CA MET A 107 -1.35 4.15 -7.11
C MET A 107 -0.56 3.62 -8.29
N SER A 108 0.50 4.32 -8.67
CA SER A 108 1.42 3.86 -9.72
C SER A 108 2.44 2.88 -9.16
N LEU A 109 2.61 1.76 -9.86
CA LEU A 109 3.48 0.66 -9.45
C LEU A 109 4.56 0.41 -10.50
N LEU A 110 5.71 -0.03 -10.03
CA LEU A 110 6.88 -0.33 -10.84
C LEU A 110 6.91 -1.83 -11.17
N PRO A 111 7.36 -2.19 -12.39
CA PRO A 111 7.26 -3.56 -12.88
C PRO A 111 8.31 -4.50 -12.28
N ASP A 112 9.44 -3.97 -11.82
CA ASP A 112 10.56 -4.78 -11.32
C ASP A 112 11.41 -4.05 -10.28
N GLU A 113 12.23 -4.83 -9.56
CA GLU A 113 13.10 -4.34 -8.50
C GLU A 113 14.15 -3.35 -9.00
N ALA A 114 14.65 -3.52 -10.24
CA ALA A 114 15.65 -2.62 -10.79
C ALA A 114 15.04 -1.22 -11.02
N ALA A 115 13.81 -1.14 -11.55
CA ALA A 115 13.05 0.09 -11.66
C ALA A 115 12.80 0.73 -10.29
N ALA A 116 12.46 -0.08 -9.27
CA ALA A 116 12.29 0.39 -7.90
C ALA A 116 13.57 0.98 -7.30
N ARG A 117 14.72 0.33 -7.46
CA ARG A 117 16.03 0.85 -7.04
C ARG A 117 16.38 2.16 -7.73
N ARG A 118 16.16 2.25 -9.05
CA ARG A 118 16.41 3.49 -9.80
C ARG A 118 15.52 4.63 -9.30
N GLN A 119 14.24 4.37 -9.08
CA GLN A 119 13.31 5.37 -8.56
C GLN A 119 13.68 5.79 -7.14
N ALA A 120 14.02 4.84 -6.26
CA ALA A 120 14.43 5.13 -4.89
C ALA A 120 15.70 5.97 -4.85
N TRP A 121 16.69 5.65 -5.69
CA TRP A 121 17.90 6.47 -5.84
C TRP A 121 17.57 7.89 -6.31
N MET A 122 16.71 8.03 -7.32
CA MET A 122 16.27 9.35 -7.79
C MET A 122 15.56 10.17 -6.70
N MET A 123 14.93 9.50 -5.73
CA MET A 123 14.28 10.09 -4.55
C MET A 123 15.24 10.40 -3.39
N LEU A 124 16.51 9.98 -3.47
CA LEU A 124 17.57 10.18 -2.47
C LEU A 124 18.71 11.07 -2.98
N ASP A 125 18.91 11.17 -4.30
CA ASP A 125 20.08 11.79 -4.90
C ASP A 125 20.21 13.28 -4.56
N GLN A 126 21.08 13.59 -3.60
CA GLN A 126 21.29 14.94 -3.06
C GLN A 126 21.80 15.95 -4.09
N ARG A 127 22.29 15.48 -5.25
CA ARG A 127 22.67 16.35 -6.38
C ARG A 127 21.44 17.03 -7.02
N ARG A 128 20.24 16.54 -6.76
CA ARG A 128 18.98 17.13 -7.22
C ARG A 128 18.38 18.04 -6.16
N GLN A 129 17.98 19.24 -6.57
CA GLN A 129 17.19 20.16 -5.74
C GLN A 129 15.71 20.13 -6.14
N PRO A 130 14.76 20.30 -5.20
CA PRO A 130 14.95 20.48 -3.75
C PRO A 130 15.31 19.18 -3.02
N ALA A 131 15.68 19.30 -1.73
CA ALA A 131 16.17 18.21 -0.88
C ALA A 131 15.29 16.95 -1.00
N GLN A 132 15.95 15.87 -1.41
CA GLN A 132 15.44 14.52 -1.58
C GLN A 132 15.31 13.84 -0.21
N ALA A 133 14.48 12.81 -0.09
CA ALA A 133 14.18 12.16 1.19
C ALA A 133 15.46 11.59 1.84
N GLU A 134 15.54 11.54 3.18
CA GLU A 134 16.69 10.91 3.86
C GLU A 134 16.66 9.39 3.75
N ARG A 135 15.44 8.83 3.70
CA ARG A 135 15.18 7.40 3.54
C ARG A 135 14.05 7.20 2.55
N VAL A 136 14.16 6.14 1.77
CA VAL A 136 13.12 5.71 0.83
C VAL A 136 12.83 4.24 1.06
N TRP A 137 11.55 3.90 1.18
CA TRP A 137 11.07 2.54 1.35
C TRP A 137 10.72 1.93 0.00
N ILE A 138 11.08 0.67 -0.19
CA ILE A 138 10.73 -0.14 -1.35
C ILE A 138 9.89 -1.31 -0.85
N PHE A 139 8.66 -1.42 -1.37
CA PHE A 139 7.72 -2.49 -1.06
C PHE A 139 7.64 -3.43 -2.25
N ARG A 140 7.72 -4.73 -2.00
CA ARG A 140 7.39 -5.79 -2.96
C ARG A 140 5.99 -6.29 -2.67
N ILE A 141 5.15 -6.27 -3.69
CA ILE A 141 3.71 -6.42 -3.55
C ILE A 141 3.26 -7.57 -4.44
N ALA A 142 2.43 -8.47 -3.89
CA ALA A 142 1.77 -9.50 -4.67
C ALA A 142 0.74 -8.85 -5.59
N THR A 143 0.70 -9.22 -6.86
CA THR A 143 -0.40 -8.77 -7.73
C THR A 143 -1.73 -9.36 -7.27
N GLY A 144 -2.80 -8.66 -7.60
CA GLY A 144 -4.16 -9.07 -7.33
C GLY A 144 -5.13 -8.34 -8.27
N PRO A 145 -6.43 -8.63 -8.21
CA PRO A 145 -7.40 -8.08 -9.16
C PRO A 145 -7.63 -6.57 -9.01
N ASN A 146 -7.27 -5.98 -7.86
CA ASN A 146 -7.19 -4.53 -7.66
C ASN A 146 -6.01 -3.89 -8.41
N VAL A 147 -5.00 -4.68 -8.82
CA VAL A 147 -3.90 -4.21 -9.66
C VAL A 147 -4.24 -4.49 -11.11
N TRP A 148 -4.19 -3.49 -11.97
CA TRP A 148 -4.31 -3.72 -13.41
C TRP A 148 -3.05 -3.31 -14.17
N LEU A 149 -2.82 -4.02 -15.27
CA LEU A 149 -1.71 -3.81 -16.18
C LEU A 149 -2.24 -3.04 -17.38
N GLY A 150 -1.79 -1.80 -17.52
CA GLY A 150 -2.01 -0.98 -18.70
C GLY A 150 -0.77 -0.96 -19.59
N GLU A 151 -1.00 -0.81 -20.89
CA GLU A 151 0.05 -0.41 -21.83
C GLU A 151 -0.18 1.05 -22.18
N TRP A 152 0.89 1.83 -22.16
CA TRP A 152 0.90 3.20 -22.67
C TRP A 152 2.08 3.37 -23.60
N GLN A 153 2.06 4.43 -24.40
CA GLN A 153 3.17 4.75 -25.28
C GLN A 153 3.96 5.92 -24.70
N ASP A 154 5.29 5.81 -24.70
CA ASP A 154 6.15 6.94 -24.38
C ASP A 154 6.03 8.05 -25.45
N ILE A 155 6.73 9.17 -25.25
CA ILE A 155 6.73 10.30 -26.21
C ILE A 155 7.24 9.92 -27.61
N LEU A 156 7.93 8.77 -27.75
CA LEU A 156 8.45 8.23 -29.00
C LEU A 156 7.55 7.14 -29.58
N GLY A 157 6.43 6.81 -28.93
CA GLY A 157 5.53 5.75 -29.35
C GLY A 157 5.91 4.34 -28.88
N ASN A 158 6.97 4.18 -28.07
CA ASN A 158 7.37 2.87 -27.58
C ASN A 158 6.38 2.38 -26.51
N PRO A 159 5.94 1.11 -26.57
CA PRO A 159 5.08 0.56 -25.55
C PRO A 159 5.84 0.48 -24.21
N MET A 160 5.18 0.96 -23.18
CA MET A 160 5.60 0.86 -21.79
C MET A 160 4.49 0.19 -21.00
N SER A 161 4.86 -0.75 -20.14
CA SER A 161 3.95 -1.33 -19.16
C SER A 161 3.82 -0.38 -17.97
N MET A 162 2.59 -0.14 -17.54
CA MET A 162 2.26 0.59 -16.33
C MET A 162 1.35 -0.27 -15.48
N SER A 163 1.71 -0.46 -14.22
CA SER A 163 0.88 -1.13 -13.23
C SER A 163 0.19 -0.07 -12.38
N ARG A 164 -1.11 -0.20 -12.14
CA ARG A 164 -1.84 0.65 -11.20
C ARG A 164 -2.63 -0.18 -10.21
N ALA A 165 -2.66 0.23 -8.94
CA ALA A 165 -3.57 -0.33 -7.95
C ALA A 165 -4.80 0.55 -7.79
N LEU A 166 -5.96 -0.08 -7.69
CA LEU A 166 -7.27 0.53 -7.47
C LEU A 166 -7.61 0.45 -5.99
N GLY A 167 -7.81 1.61 -5.36
CA GLY A 167 -8.29 1.71 -3.99
C GLY A 167 -7.29 1.41 -2.89
N GLY A 168 -5.99 1.39 -3.22
CA GLY A 168 -4.92 1.06 -2.30
C GLY A 168 -4.51 -0.41 -2.32
N LEU A 169 -3.58 -0.73 -1.44
CA LEU A 169 -2.94 -2.04 -1.29
C LEU A 169 -3.10 -2.50 0.15
N PRO A 170 -3.96 -3.50 0.44
CA PRO A 170 -4.08 -4.07 1.77
C PRO A 170 -2.72 -4.51 2.31
N TRP A 171 -2.50 -4.35 3.62
CA TRP A 171 -1.22 -4.73 4.24
C TRP A 171 -0.89 -6.21 4.03
N SER A 172 -1.91 -7.08 3.97
CA SER A 172 -1.75 -8.50 3.66
C SER A 172 -1.25 -8.79 2.24
N GLN A 173 -1.32 -7.81 1.33
CA GLN A 173 -0.83 -7.92 -0.06
C GLN A 173 0.67 -7.60 -0.17
N ILE A 174 1.27 -6.98 0.86
CA ILE A 174 2.69 -6.62 0.89
C ILE A 174 3.50 -7.86 1.27
N ILE A 175 4.38 -8.34 0.38
CA ILE A 175 5.19 -9.55 0.59
C ILE A 175 6.33 -9.25 1.57
N ASN A 176 7.12 -8.22 1.23
CA ASN A 176 8.27 -7.79 2.00
C ASN A 176 8.63 -6.35 1.64
N PHE A 177 9.51 -5.76 2.43
CA PHE A 177 9.96 -4.39 2.24
C PHE A 177 11.43 -4.23 2.61
N THR A 178 12.05 -3.21 2.07
CA THR A 178 13.42 -2.80 2.36
C THR A 178 13.49 -1.28 2.34
N GLU A 179 14.58 -0.72 2.84
CA GLU A 179 14.86 0.71 2.75
C GLU A 179 16.13 0.95 1.94
N LEU A 180 16.21 2.15 1.38
CA LEU A 180 17.44 2.79 0.99
C LEU A 180 17.60 4.04 1.85
N ASP A 181 18.65 4.09 2.65
CA ASP A 181 18.89 5.15 3.64
C ASP A 181 20.17 5.91 3.27
N GLY A 182 20.07 7.23 3.10
CA GLY A 182 21.22 8.09 2.78
C GLY A 182 22.30 8.11 3.86
N SER A 183 21.96 7.71 5.10
CA SER A 183 22.90 7.55 6.21
C SER A 183 23.62 6.20 6.21
N ASN A 184 23.16 5.23 5.40
CA ASN A 184 23.86 3.97 5.20
C ASN A 184 25.27 4.23 4.65
N ALA A 185 26.28 3.54 5.20
CA ALA A 185 27.68 3.79 4.84
C ALA A 185 27.95 3.57 3.34
N ASP A 186 27.37 2.55 2.72
CA ASP A 186 27.60 2.24 1.30
C ASP A 186 26.97 3.31 0.40
N VAL A 187 25.76 3.76 0.74
CA VAL A 187 25.05 4.83 0.02
C VAL A 187 25.79 6.16 0.17
N ARG A 188 26.20 6.51 1.38
CA ARG A 188 26.97 7.73 1.66
C ARG A 188 28.33 7.72 0.96
N ASN A 189 29.07 6.62 1.04
CA ASN A 189 30.36 6.48 0.36
C ASN A 189 30.17 6.62 -1.15
N LEU A 190 29.08 6.08 -1.70
CA LEU A 190 28.74 6.28 -3.11
C LEU A 190 28.51 7.77 -3.41
N PHE A 191 27.71 8.48 -2.61
CA PHE A 191 27.51 9.94 -2.79
C PHE A 191 28.82 10.73 -2.76
N GLU A 192 29.73 10.42 -1.85
CA GLU A 192 31.04 11.09 -1.74
C GLU A 192 31.93 10.91 -2.98
N THR A 193 31.71 9.83 -3.75
CA THR A 193 32.47 9.55 -4.98
C THR A 193 31.83 10.13 -6.24
N LEU A 194 30.56 10.51 -6.19
CA LEU A 194 29.83 11.00 -7.35
C LEU A 194 30.10 12.48 -7.60
N THR A 195 30.16 12.82 -8.88
CA THR A 195 30.33 14.18 -9.40
C THR A 195 29.10 14.61 -10.20
N GLU A 196 29.06 15.88 -10.61
CA GLU A 196 28.02 16.41 -11.51
C GLU A 196 28.05 15.80 -12.92
N ARG A 197 29.17 15.16 -13.30
CA ARG A 197 29.34 14.54 -14.62
C ARG A 197 28.85 13.10 -14.66
N ASP A 198 28.68 12.47 -13.50
CA ASP A 198 28.19 11.11 -13.41
C ASP A 198 26.72 11.03 -13.80
N PRO A 199 26.27 9.90 -14.36
CA PRO A 199 24.87 9.71 -14.69
C PRO A 199 23.98 9.95 -13.46
N VAL A 200 22.76 10.43 -13.72
CA VAL A 200 21.75 10.66 -12.67
C VAL A 200 21.51 9.39 -11.86
N VAL A 201 21.50 8.24 -12.52
CA VAL A 201 21.44 6.93 -11.88
C VAL A 201 22.73 6.16 -12.19
N PRO A 202 23.69 6.10 -11.26
CA PRO A 202 24.91 5.32 -11.42
C PRO A 202 24.62 3.84 -11.67
N PRO A 203 25.37 3.14 -12.53
CA PRO A 203 25.15 1.72 -12.80
C PRO A 203 25.18 0.83 -11.54
N VAL A 204 25.98 1.19 -10.54
CA VAL A 204 26.10 0.46 -9.27
C VAL A 204 24.77 0.41 -8.48
N VAL A 205 23.86 1.37 -8.68
CA VAL A 205 22.53 1.38 -8.04
C VAL A 205 21.72 0.15 -8.45
N ALA A 206 21.86 -0.31 -9.70
CA ALA A 206 21.14 -1.48 -10.18
C ALA A 206 21.57 -2.76 -9.45
N THR A 207 22.82 -2.82 -8.99
CA THR A 207 23.44 -4.00 -8.38
C THR A 207 23.60 -3.92 -6.86
N MET A 208 23.24 -2.79 -6.24
CA MET A 208 23.36 -2.57 -4.81
C MET A 208 22.58 -3.62 -4.02
N GLU A 209 23.18 -4.20 -2.99
CA GLU A 209 22.49 -5.20 -2.16
C GLU A 209 21.45 -4.52 -1.26
N LEU A 210 20.25 -5.09 -1.22
CA LEU A 210 19.16 -4.65 -0.35
C LEU A 210 18.88 -5.71 0.70
N SER A 211 18.72 -5.29 1.95
CA SER A 211 18.32 -6.17 3.04
C SER A 211 16.81 -6.19 3.15
N TRP A 212 16.17 -7.26 2.68
CA TRP A 212 14.72 -7.39 2.74
C TRP A 212 14.22 -7.88 4.10
N MET A 213 13.10 -7.32 4.55
CA MET A 213 12.34 -7.75 5.72
C MET A 213 11.00 -8.33 5.27
N ASN A 214 10.73 -9.57 5.64
CA ASN A 214 9.45 -10.21 5.39
C ASN A 214 8.33 -9.52 6.17
N ASN A 215 7.16 -9.42 5.55
CA ASN A 215 5.94 -9.02 6.24
C ASN A 215 5.26 -10.26 6.83
N ASP A 216 5.23 -10.37 8.16
CA ASP A 216 4.59 -11.50 8.85
C ASP A 216 3.07 -11.56 8.65
N ASP A 217 2.44 -10.45 8.23
CA ASP A 217 1.00 -10.38 7.95
C ASP A 217 0.66 -10.65 6.46
N TYR A 218 1.66 -10.97 5.62
CA TYR A 218 1.42 -11.33 4.23
C TYR A 218 0.55 -12.59 4.13
N ASP A 219 -0.53 -12.51 3.36
CA ASP A 219 -1.41 -13.66 3.10
C ASP A 219 -1.01 -14.35 1.79
N ALA A 220 -0.57 -15.61 1.88
CA ALA A 220 -0.18 -16.40 0.72
C ALA A 220 -1.33 -16.68 -0.25
N ALA A 221 -2.60 -16.50 0.16
CA ALA A 221 -3.76 -16.63 -0.74
C ALA A 221 -3.70 -15.62 -1.91
N TRP A 222 -2.98 -14.50 -1.77
CA TRP A 222 -2.72 -13.58 -2.88
C TRP A 222 -2.02 -14.25 -4.08
N GLN A 223 -1.27 -15.34 -3.86
CA GLN A 223 -0.60 -16.09 -4.93
C GLN A 223 -1.59 -16.79 -5.88
N ASN A 224 -2.85 -16.91 -5.48
CA ASN A 224 -3.90 -17.45 -6.34
C ASN A 224 -4.37 -16.41 -7.38
N TYR A 225 -4.09 -15.13 -7.18
CA TYR A 225 -4.62 -14.05 -8.01
C TYR A 225 -3.50 -13.30 -8.72
N GLY A 226 -3.84 -12.81 -9.91
CA GLY A 226 -2.95 -11.95 -10.71
C GLY A 226 -3.61 -10.62 -11.02
N SER A 227 -2.85 -9.74 -11.68
CA SER A 227 -3.36 -8.46 -12.14
C SER A 227 -4.43 -8.60 -13.22
N VAL A 228 -5.31 -7.61 -13.34
CA VAL A 228 -6.29 -7.55 -14.43
C VAL A 228 -5.68 -6.92 -15.68
N ARG A 229 -6.06 -7.43 -16.85
CA ARG A 229 -5.73 -6.90 -18.18
C ARG A 229 -7.00 -6.45 -18.88
N GLY A 230 -6.86 -5.58 -19.88
CA GLY A 230 -7.96 -5.16 -20.76
C GLY A 230 -8.74 -3.93 -20.27
N ILE A 231 -8.37 -3.36 -19.11
CA ILE A 231 -8.86 -2.04 -18.67
C ILE A 231 -8.02 -0.96 -19.37
N PRO A 232 -8.63 -0.03 -20.13
CA PRO A 232 -7.90 1.06 -20.78
C PRO A 232 -7.21 1.96 -19.75
N HIS A 233 -5.99 2.43 -20.05
CA HIS A 233 -5.27 3.34 -19.14
C HIS A 233 -5.97 4.67 -18.92
N ARG A 234 -6.79 5.11 -19.89
CA ARG A 234 -7.60 6.34 -19.87
C ARG A 234 -9.03 6.14 -19.37
N VAL A 235 -9.32 5.02 -18.70
CA VAL A 235 -10.69 4.70 -18.24
C VAL A 235 -11.29 5.79 -17.33
N PHE A 236 -10.44 6.63 -16.70
CA PHE A 236 -10.85 7.73 -15.82
C PHE A 236 -10.76 9.13 -16.44
N ASP A 237 -10.27 9.28 -17.67
CA ASP A 237 -10.01 10.62 -18.25
C ASP A 237 -11.31 11.39 -18.52
N ALA A 238 -12.37 10.70 -18.96
CA ALA A 238 -13.69 11.27 -19.19
C ALA A 238 -14.78 10.18 -19.06
N PRO A 239 -15.15 9.77 -17.83
CA PRO A 239 -16.22 8.80 -17.66
C PRO A 239 -17.56 9.37 -18.16
N GLU A 240 -18.18 8.73 -19.15
CA GLU A 240 -19.43 9.20 -19.75
C GLU A 240 -20.61 9.06 -18.77
N GLY A 241 -21.13 10.19 -18.28
CA GLY A 241 -22.34 10.24 -17.47
C GLY A 241 -22.24 9.57 -16.09
N MET A 242 -21.02 9.40 -15.57
CA MET A 242 -20.75 8.93 -14.21
C MET A 242 -19.51 9.63 -13.65
N THR A 243 -19.39 9.68 -12.33
CA THR A 243 -18.21 10.18 -11.64
C THR A 243 -17.05 9.17 -11.74
N ARG A 244 -15.82 9.66 -11.52
CA ARG A 244 -14.62 8.79 -11.46
C ARG A 244 -14.68 7.79 -10.31
N MET A 245 -15.31 8.16 -9.20
CA MET A 245 -15.49 7.28 -8.05
C MET A 245 -16.49 6.15 -8.36
N GLU A 246 -17.62 6.47 -8.99
CA GLU A 246 -18.57 5.47 -9.49
C GLU A 246 -17.88 4.52 -10.48
N MET A 247 -17.10 5.05 -11.42
CA MET A 247 -16.30 4.23 -12.34
C MET A 247 -15.32 3.32 -11.57
N ALA A 248 -14.62 3.83 -10.56
CA ALA A 248 -13.68 3.04 -9.76
C ALA A 248 -14.41 1.91 -9.02
N ARG A 249 -15.58 2.19 -8.47
CA ARG A 249 -16.40 1.21 -7.74
C ARG A 249 -16.93 0.14 -8.68
N ASP A 250 -17.43 0.52 -9.84
CA ASP A 250 -17.90 -0.40 -10.87
C ASP A 250 -16.74 -1.26 -11.40
N LEU A 251 -15.55 -0.69 -11.59
CA LEU A 251 -14.36 -1.45 -11.95
C LEU A 251 -13.98 -2.45 -10.84
N MET A 252 -14.00 -2.06 -9.57
CA MET A 252 -13.77 -2.99 -8.46
C MET A 252 -14.80 -4.11 -8.42
N ALA A 253 -16.09 -3.80 -8.66
CA ALA A 253 -17.13 -4.80 -8.79
C ALA A 253 -16.85 -5.77 -9.97
N LEU A 254 -16.41 -5.24 -11.12
CA LEU A 254 -16.06 -6.03 -12.30
C LEU A 254 -14.89 -6.99 -12.02
N VAL A 255 -13.80 -6.50 -11.43
CA VAL A 255 -12.58 -7.32 -11.20
C VAL A 255 -12.75 -8.37 -10.10
N THR A 256 -13.75 -8.19 -9.23
CA THR A 256 -14.14 -9.18 -8.20
C THR A 256 -15.35 -10.03 -8.61
N SER A 257 -15.91 -9.81 -9.81
CA SER A 257 -17.11 -10.52 -10.29
C SER A 257 -16.82 -11.94 -10.79
N SER A 258 -17.90 -12.71 -11.00
CA SER A 258 -17.86 -14.03 -11.65
C SER A 258 -17.31 -14.02 -13.08
N ARG A 259 -17.24 -12.85 -13.72
CA ARG A 259 -16.65 -12.71 -15.05
C ARG A 259 -15.13 -12.88 -15.04
N VAL A 260 -14.47 -12.33 -14.02
CA VAL A 260 -13.00 -12.37 -13.88
C VAL A 260 -12.57 -13.56 -13.02
N VAL A 261 -13.36 -13.87 -11.98
CA VAL A 261 -13.12 -15.00 -11.06
C VAL A 261 -14.34 -15.91 -11.07
N PRO A 262 -14.45 -16.89 -11.99
CA PRO A 262 -15.66 -17.70 -12.16
C PRO A 262 -16.00 -18.63 -10.98
N ASP A 263 -15.00 -19.04 -10.21
CA ASP A 263 -15.19 -19.88 -9.04
C ASP A 263 -15.74 -19.09 -7.85
N ALA A 264 -16.80 -19.60 -7.21
CA ALA A 264 -17.49 -18.89 -6.13
C ALA A 264 -16.68 -18.84 -4.83
N GLN A 265 -15.95 -19.90 -4.50
CA GLN A 265 -15.13 -19.95 -3.30
C GLN A 265 -13.95 -18.98 -3.40
N ARG A 266 -13.29 -18.95 -4.56
CA ARG A 266 -12.22 -17.98 -4.85
C ARG A 266 -12.72 -16.54 -4.86
N ARG A 267 -13.94 -16.28 -5.34
CA ARG A 267 -14.53 -14.94 -5.18
C ARG A 267 -14.73 -14.57 -3.73
N GLN A 268 -15.23 -15.49 -2.90
CA GLN A 268 -15.41 -15.22 -1.48
C GLN A 268 -14.08 -14.92 -0.79
N GLU A 269 -13.06 -15.75 -1.02
CA GLU A 269 -11.70 -15.51 -0.51
C GLU A 269 -11.16 -14.15 -0.98
N LEU A 270 -11.34 -13.79 -2.25
CA LEU A 270 -10.91 -12.50 -2.78
C LEU A 270 -11.63 -11.31 -2.12
N ARG A 271 -12.93 -11.43 -1.84
CA ARG A 271 -13.70 -10.41 -1.11
C ARG A 271 -13.16 -10.23 0.30
N GLU A 272 -12.77 -11.31 0.96
CA GLU A 272 -12.14 -11.27 2.29
C GLU A 272 -10.74 -10.64 2.25
N LEU A 273 -9.90 -11.02 1.28
CA LEU A 273 -8.57 -10.45 1.09
C LEU A 273 -8.57 -8.94 0.81
N LEU A 274 -9.53 -8.48 0.00
CA LEU A 274 -9.70 -7.07 -0.36
C LEU A 274 -10.57 -6.31 0.65
N ASP A 275 -11.24 -7.01 1.57
CA ASP A 275 -12.30 -6.46 2.40
C ASP A 275 -13.33 -5.66 1.57
N TRP A 276 -13.74 -6.27 0.45
CA TRP A 276 -14.62 -5.68 -0.54
C TRP A 276 -15.79 -6.62 -0.83
N ASP A 277 -16.91 -6.39 -0.15
CA ASP A 277 -18.17 -7.10 -0.38
C ASP A 277 -19.31 -6.09 -0.58
N ILE A 278 -19.62 -5.77 -1.84
CA ILE A 278 -20.72 -4.86 -2.19
C ILE A 278 -22.09 -5.48 -1.84
N ASP A 279 -22.20 -6.80 -1.83
CA ASP A 279 -23.47 -7.48 -1.52
C ASP A 279 -23.79 -7.31 -0.03
N ALA A 280 -22.78 -7.49 0.84
CA ALA A 280 -22.91 -7.30 2.29
C ALA A 280 -22.88 -5.81 2.71
N GLU A 281 -22.07 -5.00 2.05
CA GLU A 281 -21.89 -3.57 2.33
C GLU A 281 -22.11 -2.71 1.08
N PRO A 282 -23.37 -2.49 0.64
CA PRO A 282 -23.66 -1.70 -0.56
C PRO A 282 -23.18 -0.26 -0.50
N GLY A 283 -22.90 0.28 0.69
CA GLY A 283 -22.33 1.61 0.89
C GLY A 283 -20.80 1.64 0.97
N ARG A 284 -20.10 0.52 0.75
CA ARG A 284 -18.64 0.47 0.75
C ARG A 284 -18.10 1.33 -0.39
N ASP A 285 -17.13 2.16 -0.05
CA ASP A 285 -16.46 3.09 -0.96
C ASP A 285 -14.95 3.10 -0.70
N PHE A 286 -14.17 3.82 -1.48
CA PHE A 286 -12.72 3.87 -1.35
C PHE A 286 -12.21 4.69 -0.16
N PRO A 287 -10.98 4.40 0.33
CA PRO A 287 -10.08 3.33 -0.08
C PRO A 287 -10.52 1.94 0.42
N LEU A 288 -9.98 0.87 -0.17
CA LEU A 288 -10.24 -0.53 0.21
C LEU A 288 -9.70 -0.88 1.60
N LEU A 289 -8.92 0.01 2.20
CA LEU A 289 -8.30 -0.21 3.49
C LEU A 289 -9.31 0.06 4.62
N ARG A 290 -9.31 -0.79 5.65
CA ARG A 290 -9.79 -0.44 7.00
C ARG A 290 -8.58 -0.15 7.87
N HIS A 291 -8.74 0.73 8.86
CA HIS A 291 -7.69 0.92 9.86
C HIS A 291 -7.24 -0.42 10.44
N GLY A 292 -5.92 -0.63 10.42
CA GLY A 292 -5.28 -1.82 10.93
C GLY A 292 -5.04 -1.73 12.44
N GLN A 293 -4.13 -2.57 12.93
CA GLN A 293 -3.70 -2.49 14.32
C GLN A 293 -2.88 -1.20 14.51
N PRO A 294 -3.25 -0.31 15.45
CA PRO A 294 -2.51 0.93 15.67
C PRO A 294 -1.04 0.63 16.02
N THR A 295 -0.12 1.39 15.45
CA THR A 295 1.30 1.33 15.84
C THR A 295 1.40 1.65 17.31
N THR A 296 2.06 0.78 18.08
CA THR A 296 2.30 1.07 19.50
C THR A 296 3.19 2.30 19.64
N LEU A 297 2.99 3.09 20.70
CA LEU A 297 3.74 4.32 20.93
C LEU A 297 5.26 4.06 20.96
N GLU A 298 5.67 2.92 21.51
CA GLU A 298 7.04 2.46 21.59
C GLU A 298 7.65 2.23 20.21
N ALA A 299 6.93 1.54 19.32
CA ALA A 299 7.37 1.29 17.95
C ALA A 299 7.53 2.60 17.16
N ALA A 300 6.58 3.54 17.33
CA ALA A 300 6.62 4.85 16.70
C ALA A 300 7.73 5.76 17.23
N ALA A 301 8.13 5.60 18.50
CA ALA A 301 9.25 6.34 19.08
C ALA A 301 10.60 5.78 18.59
N LEU A 302 10.70 4.44 18.49
CA LEU A 302 11.93 3.76 18.07
C LEU A 302 12.26 4.03 16.60
N SER A 303 11.29 4.11 15.69
CA SER A 303 11.55 4.37 14.27
C SER A 303 12.23 5.72 13.98
N ARG A 304 12.16 6.66 14.92
CA ARG A 304 12.75 8.01 14.79
C ARG A 304 14.24 8.09 15.11
N ILE A 305 14.82 7.03 15.67
CA ILE A 305 16.23 7.01 16.03
C ILE A 305 17.05 6.69 14.77
N PRO A 306 18.15 7.43 14.48
CA PRO A 306 19.02 7.14 13.33
C PRO A 306 19.87 5.89 13.59
N TRP A 307 19.25 4.71 13.45
CA TRP A 307 19.86 3.42 13.80
C TRP A 307 21.12 3.07 13.00
N GLY A 308 21.31 3.68 11.82
CA GLY A 308 22.53 3.52 11.02
C GLY A 308 23.81 3.95 11.74
N GLN A 309 23.70 4.73 12.82
CA GLN A 309 24.84 5.14 13.64
C GLN A 309 25.17 4.18 14.79
N VAL A 310 24.30 3.20 15.07
CA VAL A 310 24.45 2.24 16.15
C VAL A 310 24.93 0.91 15.58
N GLN A 311 25.92 0.28 16.21
CA GLN A 311 26.43 -1.04 15.81
C GLN A 311 25.42 -2.16 16.15
N ILE A 312 24.38 -2.26 15.35
CA ILE A 312 23.31 -3.26 15.41
C ILE A 312 23.27 -3.98 14.06
N PRO A 313 22.98 -5.30 14.00
CA PRO A 313 22.77 -6.01 12.74
C PRO A 313 21.75 -5.31 11.84
N ALA A 314 22.04 -5.25 10.54
CA ALA A 314 21.22 -4.52 9.56
C ALA A 314 19.73 -4.93 9.57
N ASN A 315 19.45 -6.23 9.73
CA ASN A 315 18.08 -6.74 9.83
C ASN A 315 17.31 -6.21 11.07
N ILE A 316 18.01 -5.94 12.17
CA ILE A 316 17.40 -5.35 13.37
C ILE A 316 17.27 -3.83 13.22
N GLN A 317 18.25 -3.16 12.58
CA GLN A 317 18.14 -1.73 12.25
C GLN A 317 16.90 -1.48 11.37
N LEU A 318 16.71 -2.29 10.33
CA LEU A 318 15.54 -2.24 9.47
C LEU A 318 14.24 -2.49 10.25
N ALA A 319 14.23 -3.44 11.20
CA ALA A 319 13.06 -3.71 12.05
C ALA A 319 12.68 -2.50 12.92
N LEU A 320 13.71 -1.83 13.46
CA LEU A 320 13.53 -0.65 14.28
C LEU A 320 13.04 0.53 13.43
N ALA A 321 13.68 0.79 12.29
CA ALA A 321 13.35 1.86 11.35
C ALA A 321 11.94 1.69 10.78
N SER A 322 11.55 0.45 10.47
CA SER A 322 10.22 0.14 9.95
C SER A 322 9.11 0.32 10.97
N GLY A 323 9.42 0.38 12.28
CA GLY A 323 8.41 0.37 13.33
C GLY A 323 7.69 -0.97 13.50
N LEU A 324 8.25 -2.06 12.95
CA LEU A 324 7.70 -3.42 13.02
C LEU A 324 8.57 -4.36 13.85
N ILE A 325 9.29 -3.80 14.83
CA ILE A 325 10.19 -4.59 15.66
C ILE A 325 9.45 -5.54 16.60
N THR A 326 9.92 -6.80 16.65
CA THR A 326 9.47 -7.78 17.63
C THR A 326 10.14 -7.61 18.99
N VAL A 327 9.52 -8.12 20.06
CA VAL A 327 10.09 -8.09 21.43
C VAL A 327 11.50 -8.72 21.48
N GLY A 328 11.71 -9.82 20.77
CA GLY A 328 13.01 -10.51 20.72
C GLY A 328 14.11 -9.70 20.02
N GLN A 329 13.77 -9.03 18.91
CA GLN A 329 14.68 -8.12 18.22
C GLN A 329 15.00 -6.90 19.09
N CYS A 330 14.00 -6.35 19.78
CA CYS A 330 14.18 -5.21 20.69
C CYS A 330 15.14 -5.56 21.85
N GLY A 331 14.96 -6.72 22.48
CA GLY A 331 15.88 -7.21 23.50
C GLY A 331 17.31 -7.44 22.99
N THR A 332 17.48 -7.74 21.70
CA THR A 332 18.80 -7.87 21.07
C THR A 332 19.43 -6.51 20.80
N ALA A 333 18.67 -5.56 20.26
CA ALA A 333 19.11 -4.17 20.07
C ALA A 333 19.54 -3.53 21.41
N LEU A 334 18.70 -3.65 22.45
CA LEU A 334 18.98 -3.08 23.77
C LEU A 334 20.25 -3.66 24.40
N ARG A 335 20.50 -4.97 24.25
CA ARG A 335 21.75 -5.59 24.72
C ARG A 335 22.97 -5.02 24.02
N GLN A 336 22.90 -4.81 22.71
CA GLN A 336 24.01 -4.25 21.94
C GLN A 336 24.28 -2.78 22.27
N ILE A 337 23.23 -1.97 22.42
CA ILE A 337 23.35 -0.59 22.89
C ILE A 337 23.99 -0.55 24.27
N ARG A 338 23.49 -1.38 25.20
CA ARG A 338 24.05 -1.50 26.55
C ARG A 338 25.52 -1.91 26.52
N ASP A 339 25.88 -2.87 25.68
CA ASP A 339 27.27 -3.32 25.53
C ASP A 339 28.17 -2.22 24.94
N ALA A 340 27.69 -1.45 23.97
CA ALA A 340 28.41 -0.32 23.40
C ALA A 340 28.66 0.78 24.44
N VAL A 341 27.62 1.12 25.22
CA VAL A 341 27.71 2.12 26.31
C VAL A 341 28.65 1.64 27.41
N ASN A 342 28.52 0.38 27.85
CA ASN A 342 29.33 -0.17 28.96
C ASN A 342 30.77 -0.44 28.55
N LYS A 343 31.04 -0.80 27.29
CA LYS A 343 32.40 -0.96 26.79
C LYS A 343 33.14 0.37 26.77
N GLY A 344 32.41 1.48 26.61
CA GLY A 344 32.92 2.84 26.63
C GLY A 344 34.04 3.08 25.60
N PRO A 345 34.38 4.34 25.30
CA PRO A 345 35.69 4.58 24.70
C PRO A 345 36.72 4.15 25.74
N LYS A 346 37.51 3.10 25.47
CA LYS A 346 38.67 2.69 26.29
C LYS A 346 39.75 3.80 26.44
N GLY A 347 39.43 5.08 26.22
CA GLY A 347 40.40 6.17 26.21
C GLY A 347 39.93 7.57 26.62
N LYS A 348 38.64 7.89 26.82
CA LYS A 348 38.26 9.25 27.28
C LYS A 348 37.04 9.23 28.20
N ARG A 349 37.30 9.19 29.51
CA ARG A 349 36.36 9.69 30.52
C ARG A 349 36.27 11.21 30.36
N GLY A 350 35.06 11.71 30.13
CA GLY A 350 34.72 13.12 30.29
C GLY A 350 34.09 13.72 29.05
N VAL A 351 32.78 13.53 28.88
CA VAL A 351 31.82 14.63 28.86
C VAL A 351 30.53 14.09 29.50
N VAL A 352 30.11 14.74 30.56
CA VAL A 352 28.81 14.56 31.22
C VAL A 352 27.77 15.27 30.35
N TRP A 353 26.68 14.59 30.02
CA TRP A 353 25.49 15.22 29.43
C TRP A 353 24.72 15.98 30.49
#